data_AF-A0A0Q7L255-F1
#
_entry.id   AF-A0A0Q7L255-F1
#
_cell.length_a   1.000
_cell.length_b   1.000
_cell.length_c   1.000
_cell.angle_alpha   90.00
_cell.angle_beta   90.00
_cell.angle_gamma   90.00
#
_symmetry.space_group_name_H-M   'P 1'
#
loop_
_entity.id
_entity.type
_entity.pdbx_description
1 polymer ?
#
loop_
_entity_poly.entity_id
_entity_poly.type
_entity_poly.pdbx_seq_one_letter_code
_entity_poly.pdbx_strand_id
1 'polypeptide(L)'
;MAELGSPPGFAHFVSLRLPPLRGRRLRPGEAGSAVPHENATEGGVRAVLRLEGAVVLGVALAAYAQFGVGWGVFALWLFAPDLSLLGYLAGPRVGAALYNAAHALIGPVLLLAFGVFAAQPWAVAGGLIWLARVGLDHALGFGLKYATGFASTHLGRIGRADPW
;
A
#
# COMPACT_ATOMS: atom_id res chain seq x y z
N MET A 1 27.78 -32.07 85.54
CA MET A 1 26.33 -32.11 85.82
C MET A 1 25.63 -31.65 84.56
N ALA A 2 24.60 -32.38 84.11
CA ALA A 2 23.74 -31.93 83.03
C ALA A 2 22.57 -31.14 83.61
N GLU A 3 22.03 -30.18 82.85
CA GLU A 3 20.62 -29.78 82.91
C GLU A 3 20.20 -29.23 81.55
N LEU A 4 18.93 -29.43 81.18
CA LEU A 4 18.37 -29.05 79.88
C LEU A 4 17.69 -27.67 79.93
N GLY A 5 17.62 -26.98 78.77
CA GLY A 5 16.81 -25.76 78.65
C GLY A 5 16.70 -25.21 77.22
N SER A 6 15.51 -25.31 76.61
CA SER A 6 15.13 -24.61 75.38
C SER A 6 13.61 -24.66 75.16
N PRO A 7 12.99 -23.71 74.44
CA PRO A 7 13.31 -22.28 74.27
C PRO A 7 12.22 -21.48 75.03
N PRO A 8 11.20 -20.76 74.47
CA PRO A 8 10.99 -20.04 73.19
C PRO A 8 11.12 -18.50 73.34
N GLY A 9 11.02 -17.74 72.24
CA GLY A 9 10.99 -16.26 72.32
C GLY A 9 11.00 -15.49 71.00
N PHE A 10 9.87 -15.52 70.26
CA PHE A 10 9.46 -14.53 69.24
C PHE A 10 10.54 -13.81 68.41
N ALA A 11 10.94 -14.40 67.28
CA ALA A 11 11.50 -13.63 66.16
C ALA A 11 10.41 -12.74 65.55
N HIS A 12 10.68 -11.43 65.42
CA HIS A 12 9.68 -10.47 64.93
C HIS A 12 9.33 -10.67 63.45
N PHE A 13 8.04 -10.48 63.17
CA PHE A 13 7.39 -10.77 61.89
C PHE A 13 7.57 -9.61 60.90
N VAL A 14 8.37 -9.79 59.85
CA VAL A 14 8.41 -8.89 58.68
C VAL A 14 7.96 -9.65 57.42
N SER A 15 6.64 -9.79 57.28
CA SER A 15 6.03 -10.26 56.03
C SER A 15 5.93 -9.14 55.01
N LEU A 16 7.03 -8.83 54.31
CA LEU A 16 6.95 -8.08 53.05
C LEU A 16 6.68 -9.05 51.89
N ARG A 17 5.39 -9.41 51.73
CA ARG A 17 4.91 -10.11 50.54
C ARG A 17 4.97 -9.17 49.33
N LEU A 18 6.10 -9.16 48.63
CA LEU A 18 6.16 -8.64 47.26
C LEU A 18 5.18 -9.45 46.39
N PRO A 19 4.20 -8.82 45.72
CA PRO A 19 3.33 -9.53 44.79
C PRO A 19 4.15 -10.00 43.58
N PRO A 20 3.98 -11.25 43.10
CA PRO A 20 4.59 -11.66 41.85
C PRO A 20 4.00 -10.81 40.71
N LEU A 21 4.86 -10.07 40.00
CA LEU A 21 4.45 -9.30 38.83
C LEU A 21 3.84 -10.25 37.81
N ARG A 22 2.53 -10.10 37.59
CA ARG A 22 1.70 -11.01 36.82
C ARG A 22 2.09 -11.01 35.34
N GLY A 23 2.96 -11.96 34.98
CA GLY A 23 3.03 -12.54 33.63
C GLY A 23 3.09 -11.55 32.48
N ARG A 24 4.18 -10.78 32.38
CA ARG A 24 4.59 -10.23 31.08
C ARG A 24 4.85 -11.43 30.18
N ARG A 25 3.93 -11.72 29.25
CA ARG A 25 4.12 -12.79 28.25
C ARG A 25 5.27 -12.37 27.33
N LEU A 26 6.49 -12.73 27.71
CA LEU A 26 7.58 -12.89 26.77
C LEU A 26 7.08 -13.88 25.73
N ARG A 27 6.84 -13.42 24.50
CA ARG A 27 6.56 -14.30 23.37
C ARG A 27 7.91 -14.91 22.95
N PRO A 28 8.15 -16.21 23.13
CA PRO A 28 9.28 -16.87 22.50
C PRO A 28 8.92 -17.03 21.02
N GLY A 29 9.56 -16.25 20.15
CA GLY A 29 9.12 -16.14 18.76
C GLY A 29 9.95 -15.25 17.84
N GLU A 30 11.10 -14.73 18.30
CA GLU A 30 12.16 -14.32 17.37
C GLU A 30 12.91 -15.56 16.89
N ALA A 31 12.30 -16.29 15.96
CA ALA A 31 13.00 -17.21 15.08
C ALA A 31 13.11 -16.53 13.72
N GLY A 32 14.34 -16.27 13.27
CA GLY A 32 14.61 -15.33 12.18
C GLY A 32 13.97 -15.72 10.85
N SER A 33 13.05 -14.88 10.39
CA SER A 33 12.82 -14.61 8.96
C SER A 33 12.30 -13.18 8.75
N ALA A 34 12.87 -12.23 9.52
CA ALA A 34 12.83 -10.81 9.17
C ALA A 34 13.72 -10.56 7.95
N VAL A 35 13.34 -11.13 6.81
CA VAL A 35 13.71 -10.58 5.51
C VAL A 35 13.00 -9.23 5.46
N PRO A 36 13.68 -8.09 5.45
CA PRO A 36 13.00 -6.83 5.30
C PRO A 36 12.31 -6.87 3.93
N HIS A 37 11.03 -6.51 3.87
CA HIS A 37 10.35 -6.36 2.59
C HIS A 37 10.71 -4.99 2.01
N GLU A 38 11.99 -4.83 1.60
CA GLU A 38 12.70 -3.60 1.15
C GLU A 38 12.09 -2.87 -0.06
N ASN A 39 10.87 -3.21 -0.46
CA ASN A 39 10.30 -2.90 -1.76
C ASN A 39 9.23 -1.79 -1.74
N ALA A 40 8.88 -1.19 -0.61
CA ALA A 40 7.84 -0.16 -0.55
C ALA A 40 8.37 1.20 -0.08
N THR A 41 7.82 2.29 -0.63
CA THR A 41 8.10 3.64 -0.13
C THR A 41 7.31 3.90 1.14
N GLU A 42 7.99 4.34 2.20
CA GLU A 42 7.43 4.57 3.53
C GLU A 42 7.32 6.06 3.87
N GLY A 43 6.56 6.38 4.93
CA GLY A 43 6.50 7.69 5.55
C GLY A 43 6.18 8.85 4.59
N GLY A 44 6.99 9.91 4.64
CA GLY A 44 6.78 11.14 3.88
C GLY A 44 6.83 10.97 2.35
N VAL A 45 7.68 10.07 1.85
CA VAL A 45 7.81 9.82 0.40
C VAL A 45 6.50 9.26 -0.16
N ARG A 46 5.86 8.33 0.56
CA ARG A 46 4.55 7.79 0.22
C ARG A 46 3.48 8.87 0.12
N ALA A 47 3.48 9.84 1.04
CA ALA A 47 2.53 10.95 1.02
C ALA A 47 2.74 11.85 -0.21
N VAL A 48 3.99 12.12 -0.60
CA VAL A 48 4.33 12.86 -1.82
C VAL A 48 3.85 12.11 -3.07
N LEU A 49 4.15 10.82 -3.22
CA LEU A 49 3.72 10.03 -4.39
C LEU A 49 2.18 9.95 -4.54
N ARG A 50 1.45 9.90 -3.42
CA ARG A 50 -0.02 9.98 -3.43
C ARG A 50 -0.52 11.38 -3.82
N LEU A 51 0.16 12.43 -3.38
CA LEU A 51 -0.13 13.81 -3.79
C LEU A 51 0.17 14.02 -5.28
N GLU A 52 1.27 13.49 -5.81
CA GLU A 52 1.57 13.49 -7.25
C GLU A 52 0.45 12.80 -8.05
N GLY A 53 -0.02 11.63 -7.61
CA GLY A 53 -1.18 10.96 -8.20
C GLY A 53 -2.44 11.84 -8.20
N ALA A 54 -2.71 12.53 -7.09
CA ALA A 54 -3.85 13.44 -6.97
C ALA A 54 -3.73 14.68 -7.88
N VAL A 55 -2.52 15.23 -8.05
CA VAL A 55 -2.24 16.32 -8.98
C VAL A 55 -2.41 15.85 -10.43
N VAL A 56 -1.89 14.67 -10.79
CA VAL A 56 -2.07 14.07 -12.13
C VAL A 56 -3.56 13.86 -12.43
N LEU A 57 -4.34 13.34 -11.47
CA LEU A 57 -5.80 13.21 -11.60
C LEU A 57 -6.46 14.58 -11.81
N GLY A 58 -6.14 15.58 -11.00
CA GLY A 58 -6.72 16.92 -11.10
C GLY A 58 -6.42 17.61 -12.43
N VAL A 59 -5.18 17.53 -12.91
CA VAL A 59 -4.76 18.06 -14.22
C VAL A 59 -5.45 17.31 -15.37
N ALA A 60 -5.52 15.99 -15.30
CA ALA A 60 -6.18 15.18 -16.33
C ALA A 60 -7.70 15.48 -16.41
N LEU A 61 -8.38 15.65 -15.27
CA LEU A 61 -9.79 16.05 -15.22
C LEU A 61 -10.00 17.46 -15.77
N ALA A 62 -9.16 18.43 -15.39
CA ALA A 62 -9.25 19.81 -15.87
C ALA A 62 -9.01 19.89 -17.40
N ALA A 63 -8.04 19.14 -17.92
CA ALA A 63 -7.81 19.03 -19.36
C ALA A 63 -8.96 18.31 -20.08
N TYR A 64 -9.51 17.23 -19.51
CA TYR A 64 -10.63 16.51 -20.11
C TYR A 64 -11.91 17.37 -20.17
N ALA A 65 -12.12 18.27 -19.21
CA ALA A 65 -13.23 19.23 -19.27
C ALA A 65 -13.14 20.20 -20.47
N GLN A 66 -11.95 20.40 -21.05
CA GLN A 66 -11.71 21.28 -22.21
C GLN A 66 -11.59 20.51 -23.54
N PHE A 67 -10.95 19.33 -23.52
CA PHE A 67 -10.59 18.57 -24.73
C PHE A 67 -11.27 17.19 -24.84
N GLY A 68 -12.11 16.83 -23.87
CA GLY A 68 -12.78 15.54 -23.81
C GLY A 68 -14.00 15.41 -24.73
N VAL A 69 -14.42 14.17 -24.95
CA VAL A 69 -15.54 13.79 -25.83
C VAL A 69 -16.84 13.49 -25.05
N GLY A 70 -16.95 14.02 -23.83
CA GLY A 70 -18.13 13.92 -22.97
C GLY A 70 -17.98 12.98 -21.76
N TRP A 71 -18.59 13.37 -20.64
CA TRP A 71 -18.43 12.69 -19.34
C TRP A 71 -18.97 11.25 -19.29
N GLY A 72 -19.92 10.89 -20.15
CA GLY A 72 -20.38 9.49 -20.27
C GLY A 72 -19.30 8.56 -20.83
N VAL A 73 -18.55 9.01 -21.85
CA VAL A 73 -17.40 8.28 -22.40
C VAL A 73 -16.28 8.19 -21.37
N PHE A 74 -16.02 9.29 -20.65
CA PHE A 74 -15.06 9.30 -19.53
C PHE A 74 -15.40 8.24 -18.48
N ALA A 75 -16.62 8.25 -17.95
CA ALA A 75 -17.03 7.34 -16.88
C ALA A 75 -16.98 5.87 -17.31
N LEU A 76 -17.34 5.55 -18.56
CA LEU A 76 -17.26 4.20 -19.10
C LEU A 76 -15.81 3.72 -19.23
N TRP A 77 -14.94 4.52 -19.85
CA TRP A 77 -13.56 4.12 -20.15
C TRP A 77 -12.59 4.25 -18.97
N LEU A 78 -12.94 4.99 -17.91
CA LEU A 78 -12.14 5.09 -16.69
C LEU A 78 -11.84 3.71 -16.06
N PHE A 79 -12.75 2.75 -16.21
CA PHE A 79 -12.60 1.39 -15.68
C PHE A 79 -11.90 0.42 -16.66
N ALA A 80 -11.62 0.81 -17.91
CA ALA A 80 -11.03 -0.10 -18.89
C ALA A 80 -9.64 -0.65 -18.47
N PRO A 81 -8.74 0.12 -17.83
CA PRO A 81 -7.48 -0.41 -17.31
C PRO A 81 -7.65 -1.51 -16.25
N ASP A 82 -8.76 -1.55 -15.52
CA ASP A 82 -9.01 -2.55 -14.46
C ASP A 82 -9.27 -3.96 -15.02
N LEU A 83 -9.58 -4.11 -16.32
CA LEU A 83 -9.64 -5.41 -16.98
C LEU A 83 -8.31 -6.17 -16.91
N SER A 84 -7.19 -5.46 -16.74
CA SER A 84 -5.87 -6.06 -16.49
C SER A 84 -5.81 -6.93 -15.23
N LEU A 85 -6.71 -6.72 -14.26
CA LEU A 85 -6.83 -7.55 -13.05
C LEU A 85 -7.19 -9.01 -13.37
N LEU A 86 -7.87 -9.28 -14.50
CA LEU A 86 -8.14 -10.64 -14.97
C LEU A 86 -6.84 -11.41 -15.26
N GLY A 87 -5.71 -10.72 -15.48
CA GLY A 87 -4.39 -11.32 -15.58
C GLY A 87 -3.97 -12.12 -14.34
N TYR A 88 -4.49 -11.80 -13.16
CA TYR A 88 -4.22 -12.57 -11.94
C TYR A 88 -4.84 -13.97 -11.95
N LEU A 89 -5.80 -14.27 -12.84
CA LEU A 89 -6.29 -15.64 -13.07
C LEU A 89 -5.21 -16.56 -13.65
N ALA A 90 -4.23 -16.00 -14.37
CA ALA A 90 -3.02 -16.70 -14.82
C ALA A 90 -1.86 -16.67 -13.80
N GLY A 91 -2.11 -16.18 -12.59
CA GLY A 91 -1.18 -16.16 -11.46
C GLY A 91 -0.51 -14.81 -11.18
N PRO A 92 0.16 -14.66 -10.02
CA PRO A 92 0.60 -13.36 -9.50
C PRO A 92 1.58 -12.59 -10.40
N ARG A 93 2.48 -13.31 -11.08
CA ARG A 93 3.50 -12.70 -11.97
C ARG A 93 2.86 -12.08 -13.22
N VAL A 94 1.97 -12.82 -13.86
CA VAL A 94 1.25 -12.38 -15.07
C VAL A 94 0.28 -11.25 -14.72
N GLY A 95 -0.45 -11.38 -13.63
CA GLY A 95 -1.33 -10.33 -13.12
C GLY A 95 -0.59 -9.03 -12.80
N ALA A 96 0.54 -9.09 -12.10
CA ALA A 96 1.35 -7.91 -11.82
C ALA A 96 1.91 -7.26 -13.09
N ALA A 97 2.38 -8.05 -14.06
CA ALA A 97 2.90 -7.52 -15.32
C ALA A 97 1.81 -6.81 -16.16
N LEU A 98 0.64 -7.44 -16.33
CA LEU A 98 -0.48 -6.87 -17.07
C LEU A 98 -1.07 -5.63 -16.37
N TYR A 99 -1.24 -5.69 -15.05
CA TYR A 99 -1.69 -4.54 -14.27
C TYR A 99 -0.70 -3.37 -14.36
N ASN A 100 0.62 -3.63 -14.24
CA ASN A 100 1.63 -2.57 -14.34
C ASN A 100 1.70 -1.96 -15.74
N ALA A 101 1.51 -2.75 -16.80
CA ALA A 101 1.40 -2.22 -18.16
C ALA A 101 0.18 -1.30 -18.33
N ALA A 102 -0.94 -1.62 -17.67
CA ALA A 102 -2.16 -0.81 -17.68
C ALA A 102 -2.12 0.40 -16.72
N HIS A 103 -1.30 0.36 -15.65
CA HIS A 103 -1.26 1.39 -14.60
C HIS A 103 0.04 2.19 -14.55
N ALA A 104 1.00 1.96 -15.44
CA ALA A 104 2.17 2.83 -15.60
C ALA A 104 1.81 4.11 -16.36
N LEU A 105 2.34 5.25 -15.93
CA LEU A 105 2.16 6.55 -16.61
C LEU A 105 2.67 6.57 -18.06
N ILE A 106 3.55 5.64 -18.45
CA ILE A 106 4.14 5.55 -19.79
C ILE A 106 3.04 5.42 -20.86
N GLY A 107 2.08 4.51 -20.67
CA GLY A 107 0.98 4.28 -21.60
C GLY A 107 0.12 5.53 -21.91
N PRO A 108 -0.52 6.15 -20.91
CA PRO A 108 -1.35 7.34 -21.13
C PRO A 108 -0.54 8.54 -21.63
N VAL A 109 0.71 8.74 -21.18
CA VAL A 109 1.55 9.85 -21.66
C VAL A 109 1.92 9.68 -23.13
N LEU A 110 2.29 8.46 -23.57
CA LEU A 110 2.56 8.20 -24.99
C LEU A 110 1.31 8.35 -25.86
N LEU A 111 0.14 7.88 -25.39
CA LEU A 111 -1.13 8.03 -26.12
C LEU A 111 -1.55 9.50 -26.22
N LEU A 112 -1.39 10.28 -25.14
CA LEU A 112 -1.67 11.71 -25.12
C LEU A 112 -0.72 12.49 -26.04
N ALA A 113 0.58 12.20 -25.99
CA ALA A 113 1.57 12.81 -26.88
C ALA A 113 1.27 12.49 -28.36
N PHE A 114 0.96 11.23 -28.69
CA PHE A 114 0.51 10.85 -30.02
C PHE A 114 -0.75 11.62 -30.43
N GLY A 115 -1.75 11.74 -29.55
CA GLY A 115 -2.96 12.49 -29.82
C GLY A 115 -2.72 13.97 -30.14
N VAL A 116 -1.79 14.62 -29.43
CA VAL A 116 -1.39 16.00 -29.68
C VAL A 116 -0.63 16.13 -31.00
N PHE A 117 0.45 15.37 -31.19
CA PHE A 117 1.32 15.51 -32.36
C PHE A 117 0.69 15.02 -33.68
N ALA A 118 -0.19 14.02 -33.64
CA ALA A 118 -0.94 13.54 -34.80
C ALA A 118 -2.31 14.23 -34.98
N ALA A 119 -2.61 15.26 -34.16
CA ALA A 119 -3.88 15.98 -34.15
C ALA A 119 -5.12 15.05 -34.12
N GLN A 120 -5.10 14.05 -33.23
CA GLN A 120 -6.16 13.05 -33.06
C GLN A 120 -6.94 13.27 -31.74
N PRO A 121 -8.11 13.94 -31.77
CA PRO A 121 -8.87 14.28 -30.55
C PRO A 121 -9.26 13.06 -29.71
N TRP A 122 -9.57 11.93 -30.36
CA TRP A 122 -9.90 10.68 -29.67
C TRP A 122 -8.71 10.10 -28.88
N ALA A 123 -7.48 10.24 -29.40
CA ALA A 123 -6.28 9.82 -28.66
C ALA A 123 -5.94 10.78 -27.52
N VAL A 124 -6.18 12.10 -27.68
CA VAL A 124 -6.10 13.06 -26.57
C VAL A 124 -7.10 12.70 -25.47
N ALA A 125 -8.37 12.51 -25.82
CA ALA A 125 -9.41 12.16 -24.86
C ALA A 125 -9.15 10.80 -24.17
N GLY A 126 -8.75 9.77 -24.92
CA GLY A 126 -8.38 8.46 -24.37
C GLY A 126 -7.14 8.52 -23.47
N GLY A 127 -6.11 9.26 -23.88
CA GLY A 127 -4.92 9.52 -23.09
C GLY A 127 -5.23 10.23 -21.76
N LEU A 128 -6.13 11.22 -21.77
CA LEU A 128 -6.58 11.94 -20.58
C LEU A 128 -7.43 11.06 -19.63
N ILE A 129 -8.34 10.23 -20.16
CA ILE A 129 -9.13 9.27 -19.35
C ILE A 129 -8.18 8.27 -18.66
N TRP A 130 -7.23 7.72 -19.42
CA TRP A 130 -6.27 6.76 -18.90
C TRP A 130 -5.31 7.41 -17.89
N LEU A 131 -4.84 8.64 -18.16
CA LEU A 131 -4.02 9.42 -17.22
C LEU A 131 -4.76 9.70 -15.91
N ALA A 132 -6.05 10.07 -15.99
CA ALA A 132 -6.90 10.24 -14.81
C ALA A 132 -7.05 8.93 -14.02
N ARG A 133 -7.20 7.77 -14.69
CA ARG A 133 -7.26 6.48 -14.00
C ARG A 133 -5.96 6.17 -13.24
N VAL A 134 -4.80 6.37 -13.86
CA VAL A 134 -3.50 6.16 -13.21
C VAL A 134 -3.29 7.12 -12.04
N GLY A 135 -3.63 8.40 -12.20
CA GLY A 135 -3.58 9.39 -11.13
C GLY A 135 -4.46 9.01 -9.94
N LEU A 136 -5.70 8.57 -10.19
CA LEU A 136 -6.62 8.09 -9.16
C LEU A 136 -6.07 6.86 -8.42
N ASP A 137 -5.56 5.88 -9.15
CA ASP A 137 -4.97 4.65 -8.58
C ASP A 137 -3.78 4.98 -7.65
N HIS A 138 -2.88 5.86 -8.09
CA HIS A 138 -1.74 6.32 -7.29
C HIS A 138 -2.19 7.18 -6.08
N ALA A 139 -3.17 8.07 -6.24
CA ALA A 139 -3.70 8.89 -5.14
C ALA A 139 -4.34 8.04 -4.03
N LEU A 140 -5.02 6.95 -4.40
CA LEU A 140 -5.60 5.99 -3.45
C LEU A 140 -4.55 5.07 -2.81
N GLY A 141 -3.30 5.08 -3.29
CA GLY A 141 -2.21 4.25 -2.76
C GLY A 141 -2.20 2.83 -3.32
N PHE A 142 -2.87 2.58 -4.46
CA PHE A 142 -2.85 1.27 -5.11
C PHE A 142 -1.51 1.06 -5.84
N GLY A 143 -1.15 1.89 -6.80
CA GLY A 143 0.16 1.92 -7.47
C GLY A 143 0.60 0.63 -8.17
N LEU A 144 1.75 0.69 -8.84
CA LEU A 144 2.41 -0.48 -9.43
C LEU A 144 2.66 -1.61 -8.41
N LYS A 145 2.47 -2.85 -8.87
CA LYS A 145 2.46 -4.09 -8.08
C LYS A 145 3.76 -4.86 -8.19
N TYR A 146 4.13 -5.52 -7.09
CA TYR A 146 5.19 -6.54 -7.09
C TYR A 146 4.64 -7.91 -7.47
N ALA A 147 5.51 -8.72 -8.07
CA ALA A 147 5.23 -10.09 -8.49
C ALA A 147 4.90 -11.06 -7.33
N THR A 148 5.04 -10.61 -6.08
CA THR A 148 4.70 -11.34 -4.84
C THR A 148 3.19 -11.42 -4.60
N GLY A 149 2.38 -10.54 -5.20
CA GLY A 149 0.92 -10.58 -5.09
C GLY A 149 0.27 -9.19 -5.14
N PHE A 150 -1.03 -9.15 -5.43
CA PHE A 150 -1.78 -7.91 -5.67
C PHE A 150 -1.71 -6.88 -4.53
N ALA A 151 -1.59 -7.33 -3.27
CA ALA A 151 -1.51 -6.43 -2.11
C ALA A 151 -0.13 -5.78 -1.90
N SER A 152 0.92 -6.21 -2.61
CA SER A 152 2.28 -5.68 -2.51
C SER A 152 2.52 -4.63 -3.59
N THR A 153 2.75 -3.38 -3.20
CA THR A 153 2.81 -2.24 -4.12
C THR A 153 4.00 -1.34 -3.78
N HIS A 154 4.45 -0.51 -4.73
CA HIS A 154 5.49 0.46 -4.45
C HIS A 154 5.06 1.54 -3.42
N LEU A 155 3.75 1.73 -3.22
CA LEU A 155 3.15 2.68 -2.27
C LEU A 155 2.77 2.04 -0.91
N GLY A 156 3.36 0.90 -0.56
CA GLY A 156 3.05 0.14 0.66
C GLY A 156 2.12 -1.05 0.43
N ARG A 157 1.63 -1.63 1.52
CA ARG A 157 0.75 -2.80 1.46
C ARG A 157 -0.72 -2.37 1.47
N ILE A 158 -1.53 -2.95 0.59
CA ILE A 158 -2.98 -2.71 0.59
C ILE A 158 -3.62 -3.43 1.78
N GLY A 159 -4.32 -2.68 2.64
CA GLY A 159 -5.19 -3.19 3.72
C GLY A 159 -4.73 -2.82 5.13
N ARG A 160 -5.45 -3.30 6.15
CA ARG A 160 -5.18 -2.99 7.58
C ARG A 160 -3.85 -3.56 8.15
N ALA A 161 -3.11 -4.30 7.34
CA ALA A 161 -1.83 -4.93 7.72
C ALA A 161 -0.65 -4.25 7.00
N ASP A 162 -0.78 -2.96 6.71
CA ASP A 162 0.32 -2.07 6.39
C ASP A 162 1.01 -1.71 7.72
N PRO A 163 2.25 -2.14 7.97
CA PRO A 163 2.92 -1.95 9.27
C PRO A 163 3.59 -0.57 9.40
N TRP A 164 3.24 0.38 8.51
CA TRP A 164 3.87 1.68 8.31
C TRP A 164 2.83 2.82 8.33
#